data_AF-A0A963LAV4-F1
#
_entry.id   AF-A0A963LAV4-F1
#
_cell.length_a   1.000
_cell.length_b   1.000
_cell.length_c   1.000
_cell.angle_alpha   90.00
_cell.angle_beta   90.00
_cell.angle_gamma   90.00
#
_symmetry.space_group_name_H-M   'P 1'
#
loop_
_entity.id
_entity.type
_entity.pdbx_description
1 polymer ?
#
loop_
_entity_poly.entity_id
_entity_poly.type
_entity_poly.pdbx_seq_one_letter_code
_entity_poly.pdbx_strand_id
1 'polypeptide(L)'
;LLGRYSGFRRFSWLTGVPLLPLAFASAIGGFWLNWDRLGQFSAIATAEFIDWLPFFASPLTRNFLGVASVSDRLFSLFVFVHLGVPLLIVFAMWFHIQRVAHAEVFPPRRLAIAATAMLIALAFALPVLSQGPADLAVAPGALALDWWLLFIHPLVYATSAGAVWLLLALTLVALFALPFIPQPAAAPVAEVDPANCSGCRRCFDDCPYTAITMIPHPNRHIGYQMAQVDADLCASCGICVGACPSSTPFRKSAKLVTGIDMPQSPINALRERMEAALERMLAGAPKWVVIGCDQGANVARLGAPDVAAFSLICTGMLPPSFIEYALRGGVDGVLVTGCSEGGCAFRLGQRWTRERLLGAREPHLRASVPRERVATVWADVGEEATVEAALAALRLRVSGATPPTHARLRYG
;
A
#
# COMPACT_ATOMS: atom_id res chain seq x y z
N LEU A 1 3.57 12.95 -8.60
CA LEU A 1 3.75 12.17 -7.34
C LEU A 1 2.42 11.52 -6.98
N LEU A 2 2.36 10.21 -6.75
CA LEU A 2 1.12 9.44 -6.49
C LEU A 2 0.46 9.73 -5.10
N GLY A 3 0.66 10.93 -4.53
CA GLY A 3 0.07 11.34 -3.24
C GLY A 3 0.54 10.56 -2.00
N ARG A 4 1.58 9.73 -2.09
CA ARG A 4 2.00 8.81 -1.00
C ARG A 4 2.77 9.45 0.16
N TYR A 5 2.73 10.78 0.28
CA TYR A 5 3.44 11.57 1.30
C TYR A 5 2.51 12.32 2.27
N SER A 6 1.20 12.32 2.05
CA SER A 6 0.23 13.10 2.82
C SER A 6 -0.78 12.24 3.61
N GLY A 7 -1.60 12.89 4.44
CA GLY A 7 -2.63 12.25 5.26
C GLY A 7 -2.07 11.18 6.21
N PHE A 8 -2.76 10.04 6.29
CA PHE A 8 -2.37 8.89 7.11
C PHE A 8 -0.99 8.28 6.73
N ARG A 9 -0.44 8.61 5.56
CA ARG A 9 0.89 8.13 5.10
C ARG A 9 2.04 9.06 5.52
N ARG A 10 1.73 10.25 6.03
CA ARG A 10 2.72 11.26 6.42
C ARG A 10 3.76 10.71 7.40
N PHE A 11 3.34 9.92 8.39
CA PHE A 11 4.25 9.33 9.37
C PHE A 11 5.27 8.37 8.73
N SER A 12 4.81 7.42 7.91
CA SER A 12 5.70 6.51 7.19
C SER A 12 6.62 7.26 6.23
N TRP A 13 6.14 8.32 5.57
CA TRP A 13 6.98 9.16 4.73
C TRP A 13 8.12 9.81 5.53
N LEU A 14 7.80 10.53 6.61
CA LEU A 14 8.78 11.25 7.43
C LEU A 14 9.80 10.33 8.09
N THR A 15 9.39 9.12 8.49
CA THR A 15 10.29 8.10 9.05
C THR A 15 11.09 7.35 7.98
N GLY A 16 10.60 7.30 6.74
CA GLY A 16 11.28 6.65 5.61
C GLY A 16 12.37 7.51 4.96
N VAL A 17 12.20 8.83 4.93
CA VAL A 17 13.17 9.77 4.33
C VAL A 17 14.58 9.62 4.95
N PRO A 18 14.77 9.55 6.29
CA PRO A 18 16.07 9.27 6.90
C PRO A 18 16.72 7.94 6.50
N LEU A 19 15.94 6.94 6.07
CA LEU A 19 16.47 5.64 5.68
C LEU A 19 17.25 5.71 4.36
N LEU A 20 16.96 6.69 3.50
CA LEU A 20 17.64 6.86 2.20
C LEU A 20 19.15 7.13 2.36
N PRO A 21 19.61 8.15 3.11
CA PRO A 21 21.04 8.37 3.32
C PRO A 21 21.70 7.23 4.12
N LEU A 22 20.98 6.58 5.05
CA LEU A 22 21.52 5.41 5.76
C LEU A 22 21.76 4.23 4.81
N ALA A 23 20.81 3.94 3.91
CA ALA A 23 20.96 2.90 2.90
C ALA A 23 22.14 3.18 1.97
N PHE A 24 22.31 4.44 1.56
CA PHE A 24 23.47 4.88 0.79
C PHE A 24 24.79 4.67 1.54
N ALA A 25 24.87 5.11 2.80
CA ALA A 25 26.05 4.93 3.66
C ALA A 25 26.38 3.45 3.90
N SER A 26 25.36 2.61 4.06
CA SER A 26 25.53 1.15 4.17
C SER A 26 26.12 0.55 2.89
N ALA A 27 25.64 0.98 1.72
CA ALA A 27 26.06 0.44 0.43
C ALA A 27 27.49 0.87 0.08
N ILE A 28 27.83 2.14 0.25
CA ILE A 28 29.18 2.65 -0.06
C ILE A 28 30.26 2.02 0.84
N GLY A 29 29.95 1.76 2.12
CA GLY A 29 30.86 1.11 3.05
C GLY A 29 31.31 -0.30 2.61
N GLY A 30 30.48 -1.01 1.83
CA GLY A 30 30.84 -2.31 1.26
C GLY A 30 32.01 -2.23 0.27
N PHE A 31 32.10 -1.15 -0.50
CA PHE A 31 33.23 -0.93 -1.42
C PHE A 31 34.55 -0.70 -0.68
N TRP A 32 34.50 -0.02 0.48
CA TRP A 32 35.70 0.26 1.27
C TRP A 32 36.32 -1.02 1.85
N LEU A 33 35.48 -2.01 2.20
CA LEU A 33 35.97 -3.28 2.75
C LEU A 33 36.71 -4.15 1.74
N ASN A 34 36.41 -4.03 0.45
CA ASN A 34 37.13 -4.75 -0.61
C ASN A 34 38.57 -4.23 -0.79
N TRP A 35 38.78 -2.94 -0.51
CA TRP A 35 40.08 -2.26 -0.57
C TRP A 35 40.86 -2.51 -1.87
N ASP A 36 40.17 -2.46 -3.00
CA ASP A 36 40.75 -2.40 -4.33
C ASP A 36 40.91 -0.95 -4.79
N ARG A 37 41.39 -0.71 -6.02
CA ARG A 37 41.55 0.66 -6.54
C ARG A 37 40.27 1.50 -6.49
N LEU A 38 39.10 0.88 -6.74
CA LEU A 38 37.81 1.55 -6.65
C LEU A 38 37.42 1.85 -5.20
N GLY A 39 37.62 0.90 -4.29
CA GLY A 39 37.39 1.06 -2.86
C GLY A 39 38.27 2.16 -2.25
N GLN A 40 39.56 2.19 -2.58
CA GLN A 40 40.49 3.25 -2.19
C GLN A 40 40.01 4.62 -2.69
N PHE A 41 39.72 4.74 -3.99
CA PHE A 41 39.19 5.98 -4.56
C PHE A 41 37.91 6.43 -3.85
N SER A 42 36.95 5.53 -3.66
CA SER A 42 35.68 5.84 -3.00
C SER A 42 35.87 6.28 -1.55
N ALA A 43 36.75 5.62 -0.79
CA ALA A 43 37.02 5.97 0.60
C ALA A 43 37.67 7.36 0.71
N ILE A 44 38.68 7.64 -0.13
CA ILE A 44 39.38 8.94 -0.16
C ILE A 44 38.43 10.04 -0.63
N ALA A 45 37.72 9.85 -1.75
CA ALA A 45 36.77 10.82 -2.27
C ALA A 45 35.63 11.11 -1.28
N THR A 46 35.16 10.10 -0.54
CA THR A 46 34.18 10.30 0.53
C THR A 46 34.78 11.11 1.69
N ALA A 47 36.03 10.82 2.08
CA ALA A 47 36.71 11.58 3.13
C ALA A 47 36.90 13.04 2.73
N GLU A 48 37.35 13.31 1.51
CA GLU A 48 37.47 14.67 0.95
C GLU A 48 36.11 15.39 0.94
N PHE A 49 35.05 14.68 0.52
CA PHE A 49 33.70 15.22 0.48
C PHE A 49 33.15 15.57 1.87
N ILE A 50 33.41 14.73 2.87
CA ILE A 50 32.98 14.97 4.26
C ILE A 50 33.84 16.04 4.93
N ASP A 51 35.14 16.12 4.64
CA ASP A 51 36.06 17.13 5.19
C ASP A 51 35.69 18.56 4.78
N TRP A 52 34.88 18.73 3.73
CA TRP A 52 34.26 20.01 3.40
C TRP A 52 33.34 20.53 4.51
N LEU A 53 32.75 19.64 5.32
CA LEU A 53 31.92 20.00 6.46
C LEU A 53 32.80 20.27 7.69
N PRO A 54 32.62 21.40 8.40
CA PRO A 54 33.44 21.78 9.55
C PRO A 54 33.04 21.04 10.84
N PHE A 55 32.70 19.74 10.74
CA PHE A 55 32.25 18.93 11.87
C PHE A 55 33.38 18.24 12.63
N PHE A 56 34.48 17.89 11.96
CA PHE A 56 35.59 17.17 12.55
C PHE A 56 36.76 18.11 12.87
N ALA A 57 37.37 17.93 14.05
CA ALA A 57 38.53 18.71 14.49
C ALA A 57 39.78 18.43 13.65
N SER A 58 39.85 17.27 13.00
CA SER A 58 40.94 16.88 12.11
C SER A 58 40.37 16.22 10.85
N PRO A 59 40.93 16.51 9.65
CA PRO A 59 40.46 15.93 8.39
C PRO A 59 40.50 14.40 8.40
N LEU A 60 39.44 13.76 7.92
CA LEU A 60 39.34 12.32 7.70
C LEU A 60 40.35 11.85 6.66
N THR A 61 40.66 12.69 5.67
CA THR A 61 41.70 12.47 4.65
C THR A 61 43.08 12.16 5.24
N ARG A 62 43.35 12.57 6.49
CA ARG A 62 44.58 12.22 7.22
C ARG A 62 44.83 10.72 7.30
N ASN A 63 43.77 9.90 7.35
CA ASN A 63 43.88 8.44 7.42
C ASN A 63 44.37 7.79 6.11
N PHE A 64 44.55 8.58 5.05
CA PHE A 64 44.94 8.11 3.73
C PHE A 64 46.21 8.81 3.17
N LEU A 65 46.93 9.58 4.00
CA LEU A 65 48.13 10.31 3.57
C LEU A 65 49.29 9.40 3.14
N GLY A 66 49.28 8.14 3.59
CA GLY A 66 50.25 7.14 3.17
C GLY A 66 49.94 5.76 3.73
N VAL A 67 50.66 4.75 3.26
CA VAL A 67 50.41 3.34 3.60
C VAL A 67 50.43 3.10 5.12
N ALA A 68 51.35 3.76 5.85
CA ALA A 68 51.44 3.63 7.31
C ALA A 68 50.24 4.25 8.08
N SER A 69 49.45 5.12 7.44
CA SER A 69 48.24 5.71 8.05
C SER A 69 47.00 4.82 7.90
N VAL A 70 47.00 3.92 6.91
CA VAL A 70 45.97 2.90 6.74
C VAL A 70 46.25 1.77 7.72
N SER A 71 45.48 1.74 8.81
CA SER A 71 45.71 0.83 9.93
C SER A 71 44.59 -0.18 10.10
N ASP A 72 44.86 -1.27 10.82
CA ASP A 72 43.85 -2.25 11.22
C ASP A 72 42.67 -1.61 11.99
N ARG A 73 42.94 -0.50 12.70
CA ARG A 73 41.91 0.28 13.39
C ARG A 73 40.96 0.96 12.41
N LEU A 74 41.46 1.48 11.29
CA LEU A 74 40.63 2.08 10.24
C LEU A 74 39.71 1.03 9.61
N PHE A 75 40.24 -0.16 9.30
CA PHE A 75 39.41 -1.26 8.78
C PHE A 75 38.41 -1.77 9.82
N SER A 76 38.81 -1.87 11.09
CA SER A 76 37.89 -2.21 12.18
C SER A 76 36.74 -1.21 12.27
N LEU A 77 37.01 0.08 12.08
CA LEU A 77 35.99 1.12 11.99
C LEU A 77 35.09 0.93 10.77
N PHE A 78 35.64 0.67 9.59
CA PHE A 78 34.84 0.40 8.38
C PHE A 78 33.92 -0.80 8.57
N VAL A 79 34.42 -1.90 9.14
CA VAL A 79 33.59 -3.09 9.44
C VAL A 79 32.50 -2.72 10.45
N PHE A 80 32.84 -2.01 11.52
CA PHE A 80 31.87 -1.59 12.53
C PHE A 80 30.76 -0.71 11.93
N VAL A 81 31.10 0.28 11.10
CA VAL A 81 30.13 1.14 10.42
C VAL A 81 29.31 0.34 9.42
N HIS A 82 29.93 -0.53 8.63
CA HIS A 82 29.25 -1.35 7.63
C HIS A 82 28.27 -2.35 8.25
N LEU A 83 28.52 -2.85 9.46
CA LEU A 83 27.57 -3.69 10.20
C LEU A 83 26.53 -2.85 10.98
N GLY A 84 26.98 -1.75 11.60
CA GLY A 84 26.15 -0.91 12.45
C GLY A 84 25.05 -0.15 11.69
N VAL A 85 25.36 0.38 10.51
CA VAL A 85 24.39 1.14 9.70
C VAL A 85 23.22 0.26 9.23
N PRO A 86 23.39 -0.96 8.67
CA PRO A 86 22.28 -1.86 8.38
C PRO A 86 21.43 -2.20 9.60
N LEU A 87 22.04 -2.44 10.77
CA LEU A 87 21.30 -2.72 12.00
C LEU A 87 20.45 -1.52 12.43
N LEU A 88 20.99 -0.30 12.29
CA LEU A 88 20.25 0.92 12.50
C LEU A 88 19.10 1.08 11.49
N ILE A 89 19.30 0.72 10.21
CA ILE A 89 18.24 0.72 9.20
C ILE A 89 17.13 -0.25 9.59
N VAL A 90 17.45 -1.47 10.02
CA VAL A 90 16.46 -2.46 10.47
C VAL A 90 15.66 -1.94 11.66
N PHE A 91 16.34 -1.34 12.65
CA PHE A 91 15.69 -0.70 13.78
C PHE A 91 14.78 0.46 13.34
N ALA A 92 15.26 1.34 12.46
CA ALA A 92 14.51 2.48 11.98
C ALA A 92 13.32 2.07 11.06
N MET A 93 13.45 0.95 10.35
CA MET A 93 12.38 0.36 9.56
C MET A 93 11.19 -0.05 10.44
N TRP A 94 11.41 -0.41 11.70
CA TRP A 94 10.32 -0.67 12.65
C TRP A 94 9.41 0.56 12.81
N PHE A 95 9.98 1.76 12.96
CA PHE A 95 9.18 2.99 12.99
C PHE A 95 8.46 3.22 11.66
N HIS A 96 9.12 2.99 10.52
CA HIS A 96 8.53 3.17 9.19
C HIS A 96 7.24 2.35 8.98
N ILE A 97 7.21 1.13 9.54
CA ILE A 97 6.09 0.19 9.40
C ILE A 97 5.17 0.12 10.64
N GLN A 98 5.43 0.90 11.69
CA GLN A 98 4.72 0.76 12.98
C GLN A 98 3.20 1.00 12.87
N ARG A 99 2.77 1.86 11.94
CA ARG A 99 1.34 2.20 11.71
C ARG A 99 0.67 1.36 10.62
N VAL A 100 1.28 0.24 10.26
CA VAL A 100 0.93 -0.59 9.11
C VAL A 100 0.71 -2.01 9.62
N ALA A 101 -0.55 -2.34 9.94
CA ALA A 101 -0.91 -3.72 10.25
C ALA A 101 -0.67 -4.60 9.01
N HIS A 102 -0.26 -5.85 9.21
CA HIS A 102 0.01 -6.80 8.14
C HIS A 102 1.00 -6.26 7.09
N ALA A 103 2.11 -5.66 7.55
CA ALA A 103 3.17 -5.22 6.65
C ALA A 103 3.78 -6.44 5.93
N GLU A 104 3.68 -6.48 4.61
CA GLU A 104 4.36 -7.49 3.79
C GLU A 104 5.81 -7.04 3.62
N VAL A 105 6.69 -7.59 4.47
CA VAL A 105 8.14 -7.28 4.44
C VAL A 105 8.92 -8.16 3.47
N PHE A 106 8.27 -9.18 2.89
CA PHE A 106 8.85 -10.05 1.88
C PHE A 106 8.08 -9.92 0.56
N PRO A 107 8.78 -9.90 -0.59
CA PRO A 107 8.10 -9.91 -1.89
C PRO A 107 7.35 -11.22 -2.13
N PRO A 108 6.35 -11.25 -3.04
CA PRO A 108 5.68 -12.47 -3.44
C PRO A 108 6.67 -13.54 -3.91
N ARG A 109 6.43 -14.82 -3.59
CA ARG A 109 7.36 -15.93 -3.87
C ARG A 109 7.86 -15.96 -5.32
N ARG A 110 6.98 -15.71 -6.29
CA ARG A 110 7.34 -15.69 -7.71
C ARG A 110 8.34 -14.57 -8.03
N LEU A 111 8.11 -13.38 -7.48
CA LEU A 111 9.01 -12.24 -7.63
C LEU A 111 10.33 -12.49 -6.91
N ALA A 112 10.30 -13.05 -5.69
CA ALA A 112 11.50 -13.40 -4.94
C ALA A 112 12.39 -14.39 -5.70
N ILE A 113 11.80 -15.48 -6.21
CA ILE A 113 12.51 -16.51 -6.99
C ILE A 113 13.04 -15.91 -8.29
N ALA A 114 12.21 -15.17 -9.04
CA ALA A 114 12.62 -14.57 -10.30
C ALA A 114 13.75 -13.55 -10.11
N ALA A 115 13.64 -12.66 -9.12
CA ALA A 115 14.67 -11.68 -8.80
C ALA A 115 15.96 -12.37 -8.35
N THR A 116 15.88 -13.39 -7.50
CA THR A 116 17.06 -14.14 -7.04
C THR A 116 17.75 -14.87 -8.20
N ALA A 117 16.98 -15.57 -9.04
CA ALA A 117 17.50 -16.26 -10.21
C ALA A 117 18.14 -15.29 -11.21
N MET A 118 17.51 -14.13 -11.43
CA MET A 118 18.05 -13.06 -12.26
C MET A 118 19.37 -12.51 -11.69
N LEU A 119 19.43 -12.22 -10.39
CA LEU A 119 20.65 -11.72 -9.73
C LEU A 119 21.78 -12.76 -9.78
N ILE A 120 21.48 -14.04 -9.62
CA ILE A 120 22.46 -15.14 -9.77
C ILE A 120 22.95 -15.20 -11.23
N ALA A 121 22.03 -15.17 -12.20
CA ALA A 121 22.40 -15.19 -13.62
C ALA A 121 23.27 -13.99 -14.00
N LEU A 122 22.94 -12.79 -13.49
CA LEU A 122 23.74 -11.59 -13.68
C LEU A 122 25.12 -11.71 -13.01
N ALA A 123 25.20 -12.29 -11.81
CA ALA A 123 26.48 -12.50 -11.13
C ALA A 123 27.43 -13.43 -11.92
N PHE A 124 26.88 -14.43 -12.63
CA PHE A 124 27.67 -15.30 -13.51
C PHE A 124 27.98 -14.68 -14.87
N ALA A 125 27.02 -13.98 -15.48
CA ALA A 125 27.18 -13.41 -16.82
C ALA A 125 28.03 -12.14 -16.82
N LEU A 126 27.90 -11.32 -15.78
CA LEU A 126 28.54 -10.01 -15.62
C LEU A 126 29.09 -9.87 -14.19
N PRO A 127 30.10 -10.68 -13.81
CA PRO A 127 30.68 -10.60 -12.48
C PRO A 127 31.32 -9.24 -12.25
N VAL A 128 31.06 -8.64 -11.07
CA VAL A 128 31.78 -7.46 -10.62
C VAL A 128 33.17 -7.90 -10.16
N LEU A 129 34.18 -7.56 -10.95
CA LEU A 129 35.58 -7.92 -10.67
C LEU A 129 36.30 -6.77 -9.96
N SER A 130 37.22 -7.13 -9.07
CA SER A 130 38.15 -6.18 -8.46
C SER A 130 38.97 -5.47 -9.54
N GLN A 131 39.20 -4.16 -9.35
CA GLN A 131 40.01 -3.35 -10.29
C GLN A 131 41.52 -3.39 -10.00
N GLY A 132 41.96 -4.40 -9.23
CA GLY A 132 43.33 -4.57 -8.77
C GLY A 132 43.55 -3.99 -7.36
N PRO A 133 44.64 -4.38 -6.70
CA PRO A 133 44.91 -3.96 -5.32
C PRO A 133 45.03 -2.44 -5.22
N ALA A 134 44.56 -1.91 -4.09
CA ALA A 134 44.78 -0.53 -3.68
C ALA A 134 46.29 -0.24 -3.57
N ASP A 135 46.70 0.92 -4.07
CA ASP A 135 48.06 1.45 -3.97
C ASP A 135 47.98 2.96 -3.74
N LEU A 136 48.34 3.42 -2.54
CA LEU A 136 48.32 4.84 -2.18
C LEU A 136 49.48 5.62 -2.80
N ALA A 137 50.51 4.96 -3.33
CA ALA A 137 51.61 5.61 -4.01
C ALA A 137 51.26 5.98 -5.46
N VAL A 138 50.16 5.46 -6.00
CA VAL A 138 49.76 5.61 -7.40
C VAL A 138 48.37 6.23 -7.47
N ALA A 139 48.26 7.34 -8.21
CA ALA A 139 46.95 7.90 -8.54
C ALA A 139 46.14 6.86 -9.38
N PRO A 140 44.88 6.55 -9.02
CA PRO A 140 44.07 5.63 -9.79
C PRO A 140 43.94 6.09 -11.26
N GLY A 141 44.11 5.16 -12.20
CA GLY A 141 43.84 5.39 -13.62
C GLY A 141 42.34 5.41 -13.93
N ALA A 142 41.96 4.99 -15.14
CA ALA A 142 40.55 4.83 -15.48
C ALA A 142 39.88 3.80 -14.56
N LEU A 143 38.82 4.20 -13.86
CA LEU A 143 38.03 3.36 -12.97
C LEU A 143 36.67 3.03 -13.58
N ALA A 144 36.25 1.77 -13.48
CA ALA A 144 34.89 1.35 -13.78
C ALA A 144 33.99 1.69 -12.58
N LEU A 145 33.30 2.83 -12.62
CA LEU A 145 32.46 3.28 -11.52
C LEU A 145 31.09 2.58 -11.53
N ASP A 146 30.61 2.22 -10.34
CA ASP A 146 29.21 1.92 -10.12
C ASP A 146 28.43 3.24 -10.09
N TRP A 147 27.75 3.57 -11.20
CA TRP A 147 27.00 4.82 -11.31
C TRP A 147 25.70 4.84 -10.49
N TRP A 148 25.25 3.73 -9.91
CA TRP A 148 24.11 3.74 -9.00
C TRP A 148 24.52 4.18 -7.59
N LEU A 149 25.70 3.79 -7.14
CA LEU A 149 26.16 4.03 -5.77
C LEU A 149 27.28 5.08 -5.66
N LEU A 150 28.13 5.23 -6.67
CA LEU A 150 29.32 6.07 -6.62
C LEU A 150 29.20 7.34 -7.47
N PHE A 151 28.02 7.65 -8.04
CA PHE A 151 27.80 8.85 -8.86
C PHE A 151 28.12 10.16 -8.13
N ILE A 152 28.08 10.14 -6.79
CA ILE A 152 28.37 11.32 -5.98
C ILE A 152 29.81 11.80 -6.17
N HIS A 153 30.78 10.89 -6.33
CA HIS A 153 32.21 11.26 -6.43
C HIS A 153 32.52 11.99 -7.74
N PRO A 154 32.16 11.47 -8.93
CA PRO A 154 32.31 12.22 -10.18
C PRO A 154 31.57 13.54 -10.17
N LEU A 155 30.39 13.60 -9.53
CA LEU A 155 29.63 14.83 -9.43
C LEU A 155 30.37 15.88 -8.58
N VAL A 156 30.99 15.47 -7.48
CA VAL A 156 31.85 16.35 -6.66
C VAL A 156 33.03 16.88 -7.49
N TYR A 157 33.73 16.01 -8.22
CA TYR A 157 34.88 16.42 -9.05
C TYR A 157 34.49 17.28 -10.25
N ALA A 158 33.31 17.05 -10.85
CA ALA A 158 32.81 17.85 -11.97
C ALA A 158 32.24 19.21 -11.52
N THR A 159 31.87 19.35 -10.25
CA THR A 159 31.27 20.57 -9.69
C THR A 159 32.09 21.07 -8.50
N SER A 160 31.66 20.77 -7.27
CA SER A 160 32.41 20.95 -6.03
C SER A 160 31.71 20.20 -4.90
N ALA A 161 32.41 19.94 -3.78
CA ALA A 161 31.80 19.35 -2.59
C ALA A 161 30.62 20.20 -2.08
N GLY A 162 30.75 21.53 -2.06
CA GLY A 162 29.68 22.43 -1.62
C GLY A 162 28.43 22.38 -2.51
N ALA A 163 28.60 22.28 -3.83
CA ALA A 163 27.47 22.15 -4.76
C ALA A 163 26.70 20.83 -4.53
N VAL A 164 27.41 19.74 -4.30
CA VAL A 164 26.79 18.43 -4.03
C VAL A 164 26.11 18.40 -2.67
N TRP A 165 26.73 18.93 -1.61
CA TRP A 165 26.08 19.08 -0.30
C TRP A 165 24.82 19.92 -0.37
N LEU A 166 24.85 21.03 -1.12
CA LEU A 166 23.66 21.85 -1.35
C LEU A 166 22.56 21.06 -2.06
N LEU A 167 22.89 20.31 -3.12
CA LEU A 167 21.93 19.48 -3.85
C LEU A 167 21.29 18.41 -2.96
N LEU A 168 22.09 17.71 -2.16
CA LEU A 168 21.60 16.69 -1.23
C LEU A 168 20.72 17.31 -0.14
N ALA A 169 21.14 18.44 0.44
CA ALA A 169 20.38 19.15 1.44
C ALA A 169 19.04 19.65 0.87
N LEU A 170 19.03 20.26 -0.32
CA LEU A 170 17.81 20.71 -0.99
C LEU A 170 16.87 19.55 -1.30
N THR A 171 17.41 18.41 -1.74
CA THR A 171 16.61 17.21 -2.02
C THR A 171 16.00 16.66 -0.73
N LEU A 172 16.78 16.57 0.35
CA LEU A 172 16.29 16.10 1.64
C LEU A 172 15.24 17.04 2.23
N VAL A 173 15.48 18.36 2.18
CA VAL A 173 14.52 19.39 2.57
C VAL A 173 13.26 19.32 1.73
N ALA A 174 13.36 19.14 0.41
CA ALA A 174 12.19 18.97 -0.46
C ALA A 174 11.37 17.74 -0.06
N LEU A 175 12.01 16.58 0.16
CA LEU A 175 11.33 15.37 0.61
C LEU A 175 10.65 15.56 1.97
N PHE A 176 11.29 16.23 2.92
CA PHE A 176 10.69 16.56 4.22
C PHE A 176 9.60 17.62 4.12
N ALA A 177 9.66 18.53 3.16
CA ALA A 177 8.67 19.59 2.97
C ALA A 177 7.39 19.08 2.29
N LEU A 178 7.46 18.04 1.46
CA LEU A 178 6.31 17.51 0.71
C LEU A 178 5.04 17.31 1.57
N PRO A 179 5.09 16.68 2.77
CA PRO A 179 3.91 16.52 3.61
C PRO A 179 3.34 17.81 4.22
N PHE A 180 4.07 18.92 4.16
CA PHE A 180 3.69 20.22 4.71
C PHE A 180 3.21 21.22 3.64
N ILE A 181 3.36 20.89 2.36
CA ILE A 181 2.75 21.65 1.25
C ILE A 181 1.23 21.58 1.43
N PRO A 182 0.46 22.66 1.16
CA PRO A 182 -1.00 22.65 1.25
C PRO A 182 -1.62 21.43 0.56
N GLN A 183 -2.40 20.68 1.33
CA GLN A 183 -3.10 19.47 0.86
C GLN A 183 -4.60 19.73 0.78
N PRO A 184 -5.34 18.97 -0.04
CA PRO A 184 -6.79 18.89 0.07
C PRO A 184 -7.21 18.57 1.52
N ALA A 185 -8.38 19.07 1.92
CA ALA A 185 -8.93 18.77 3.24
C ALA A 185 -8.99 17.25 3.47
N ALA A 186 -8.65 16.82 4.68
CA ALA A 186 -8.72 15.42 5.05
C ALA A 186 -10.15 14.90 4.88
N ALA A 187 -10.29 13.72 4.25
CA ALA A 187 -11.59 13.08 4.12
C ALA A 187 -12.12 12.69 5.52
N PRO A 188 -13.44 12.78 5.77
CA PRO A 188 -14.02 12.38 7.05
C PRO A 188 -13.64 10.94 7.41
N VAL A 189 -13.37 10.72 8.69
CA VAL A 189 -12.98 9.42 9.24
C VAL A 189 -14.21 8.58 9.55
N ALA A 190 -14.01 7.27 9.74
CA ALA A 190 -15.11 6.39 10.16
C ALA A 190 -15.64 6.80 11.54
N GLU A 191 -16.96 6.78 11.70
CA GLU A 191 -17.64 7.13 12.95
C GLU A 191 -18.37 5.92 13.51
N VAL A 192 -18.29 5.74 14.84
CA VAL A 192 -18.93 4.63 15.56
C VAL A 192 -20.22 5.13 16.19
N ASP A 193 -21.31 4.42 15.95
CA ASP A 193 -22.59 4.66 16.62
C ASP A 193 -22.69 3.74 17.87
N PRO A 194 -22.67 4.29 19.10
CA PRO A 194 -22.69 3.48 20.31
C PRO A 194 -23.96 2.63 20.47
N ALA A 195 -25.10 3.05 19.90
CA ALA A 195 -26.35 2.31 20.02
C ALA A 195 -26.41 1.08 19.09
N ASN A 196 -25.64 1.10 17.99
CA ASN A 196 -25.62 0.03 16.99
C ASN A 196 -24.30 -0.76 16.98
N CYS A 197 -23.27 -0.33 17.73
CA CYS A 197 -22.01 -1.04 17.85
C CYS A 197 -22.16 -2.27 18.76
N SER A 198 -22.05 -3.47 18.20
CA SER A 198 -22.15 -4.72 18.97
C SER A 198 -20.88 -5.10 19.73
N GLY A 199 -19.76 -4.39 19.49
CA GLY A 199 -18.47 -4.74 20.11
C GLY A 199 -17.79 -5.99 19.54
N CYS A 200 -18.24 -6.52 18.40
CA CYS A 200 -17.77 -7.80 17.83
C CYS A 200 -16.32 -7.83 17.29
N ARG A 201 -15.59 -6.70 17.33
CA ARG A 201 -14.17 -6.56 16.95
C ARG A 201 -13.79 -6.76 15.47
N ARG A 202 -14.69 -7.16 14.58
CA ARG A 202 -14.37 -7.34 13.15
C ARG A 202 -13.75 -6.10 12.50
N CYS A 203 -14.23 -4.90 12.83
CA CYS A 203 -13.65 -3.66 12.32
C CYS A 203 -12.21 -3.43 12.81
N PHE A 204 -11.91 -3.83 14.05
CA PHE A 204 -10.57 -3.81 14.62
C PHE A 204 -9.63 -4.77 13.89
N ASP A 205 -10.07 -6.01 13.68
CA ASP A 205 -9.27 -7.05 13.00
C ASP A 205 -9.06 -6.74 11.50
N ASP A 206 -10.02 -6.06 10.87
CA ASP A 206 -9.98 -5.67 9.45
C ASP A 206 -9.37 -4.28 9.22
N CYS A 207 -8.83 -3.58 10.22
CA CYS A 207 -8.21 -2.28 10.00
C CYS A 207 -6.74 -2.44 9.55
N PRO A 208 -6.35 -2.02 8.33
CA PRO A 208 -4.96 -2.21 7.86
C PRO A 208 -4.00 -1.17 8.44
N TYR A 209 -4.54 -0.16 9.13
CA TYR A 209 -3.80 0.99 9.64
C TYR A 209 -3.79 1.04 11.17
N THR A 210 -4.33 0.00 11.83
CA THR A 210 -4.45 -0.05 13.29
C THR A 210 -5.17 1.18 13.87
N ALA A 211 -6.10 1.76 13.10
CA ALA A 211 -6.81 2.99 13.44
C ALA A 211 -8.01 2.77 14.36
N ILE A 212 -8.27 1.52 14.76
CA ILE A 212 -9.41 1.17 15.60
C ILE A 212 -8.87 0.53 16.86
N THR A 213 -9.43 0.92 18.00
CA THR A 213 -9.21 0.28 19.31
C THR A 213 -10.55 -0.14 19.89
N MET A 214 -10.53 -1.08 20.84
CA MET A 214 -11.73 -1.56 21.51
C MET A 214 -11.75 -1.04 22.95
N ILE A 215 -12.66 -0.11 23.24
CA ILE A 215 -12.82 0.52 24.55
C ILE A 215 -14.03 -0.05 25.30
N PRO A 216 -14.14 0.11 26.63
CA PRO A 216 -15.35 -0.27 27.36
C PRO A 216 -16.59 0.46 26.82
N HIS A 217 -17.70 -0.27 26.67
CA HIS A 217 -18.94 0.31 26.15
C HIS A 217 -19.54 1.33 27.15
N PRO A 218 -19.99 2.53 26.71
CA PRO A 218 -20.53 3.56 27.60
C PRO A 218 -21.69 3.09 28.49
N ASN A 219 -22.58 2.26 27.94
CA ASN A 219 -23.74 1.70 28.65
C ASN A 219 -23.40 0.54 29.61
N ARG A 220 -22.12 0.20 29.80
CA ARG A 220 -21.62 -0.77 30.78
C ARG A 220 -22.32 -2.14 30.80
N HIS A 221 -22.86 -2.60 29.66
CA HIS A 221 -23.26 -4.01 29.54
C HIS A 221 -22.00 -4.86 29.71
N ILE A 222 -21.93 -5.63 30.81
CA ILE A 222 -20.75 -6.41 31.21
C ILE A 222 -20.31 -7.29 30.04
N GLY A 223 -19.03 -7.17 29.62
CA GLY A 223 -18.45 -7.94 28.52
C GLY A 223 -18.52 -7.28 27.13
N TYR A 224 -19.24 -6.16 26.96
CA TYR A 224 -19.32 -5.46 25.68
C TYR A 224 -18.23 -4.39 25.56
N GLN A 225 -17.45 -4.49 24.48
CA GLN A 225 -16.53 -3.43 24.04
C GLN A 225 -17.23 -2.56 22.99
N MET A 226 -16.69 -1.38 22.72
CA MET A 226 -17.09 -0.50 21.63
C MET A 226 -15.86 -0.15 20.80
N ALA A 227 -16.02 -0.10 19.49
CA ALA A 227 -14.95 0.39 18.64
C ALA A 227 -14.73 1.89 18.88
N GLN A 228 -13.48 2.34 18.84
CA GLN A 228 -13.11 3.75 18.81
C GLN A 228 -12.13 3.95 17.67
N VAL A 229 -12.40 4.96 16.84
CA VAL A 229 -11.57 5.28 15.67
C VAL A 229 -10.60 6.40 16.06
N ASP A 230 -9.31 6.16 15.84
CA ASP A 230 -8.26 7.16 15.90
C ASP A 230 -8.22 7.91 14.56
N ALA A 231 -8.55 9.20 14.60
CA ALA A 231 -8.61 10.03 13.40
C ALA A 231 -7.25 10.23 12.72
N ASP A 232 -6.14 10.18 13.47
CA ASP A 232 -4.79 10.40 12.94
C ASP A 232 -4.25 9.18 12.19
N LEU A 233 -4.81 8.00 12.45
CA LEU A 233 -4.46 6.74 11.79
C LEU A 233 -5.45 6.37 10.68
N CYS A 234 -6.68 6.86 10.73
CA CYS A 234 -7.74 6.45 9.82
C CYS A 234 -7.47 6.91 8.38
N ALA A 235 -7.40 5.95 7.45
CA ALA A 235 -7.23 6.24 6.03
C ALA A 235 -8.55 6.54 5.30
N SER A 236 -9.66 6.66 6.03
CA SER A 236 -11.01 6.93 5.48
C SER A 236 -11.45 5.95 4.39
N CYS A 237 -10.98 4.69 4.45
CA CYS A 237 -11.18 3.69 3.39
C CYS A 237 -12.51 2.91 3.46
N GLY A 238 -13.24 2.99 4.58
CA GLY A 238 -14.52 2.29 4.75
C GLY A 238 -14.46 0.76 4.93
N ILE A 239 -13.28 0.14 4.98
CA ILE A 239 -13.19 -1.33 5.11
C ILE A 239 -13.88 -1.86 6.38
N CYS A 240 -13.74 -1.11 7.47
CA CYS A 240 -14.38 -1.40 8.75
C CYS A 240 -15.92 -1.43 8.63
N VAL A 241 -16.48 -0.62 7.75
CA VAL A 241 -17.92 -0.58 7.44
C VAL A 241 -18.36 -1.84 6.71
N GLY A 242 -17.56 -2.31 5.75
CA GLY A 242 -17.79 -3.59 5.06
C GLY A 242 -17.64 -4.82 5.97
N ALA A 243 -16.85 -4.70 7.04
CA ALA A 243 -16.69 -5.73 8.06
C ALA A 243 -17.84 -5.76 9.09
N CYS A 244 -18.56 -4.64 9.23
CA CYS A 244 -19.52 -4.45 10.30
C CYS A 244 -20.80 -5.31 10.08
N PRO A 245 -21.17 -6.20 11.02
CA PRO A 245 -22.35 -7.05 10.88
C PRO A 245 -23.66 -6.27 10.76
N SER A 246 -23.74 -5.05 11.30
CA SER A 246 -24.92 -4.20 11.20
C SER A 246 -25.09 -3.51 9.84
N SER A 247 -24.07 -3.56 8.97
CA SER A 247 -24.11 -2.98 7.61
C SER A 247 -24.92 -3.80 6.60
N THR A 248 -25.78 -4.69 7.08
CA THR A 248 -26.64 -5.50 6.23
C THR A 248 -27.83 -4.67 5.71
N PRO A 249 -28.12 -4.68 4.39
CA PRO A 249 -29.23 -3.93 3.82
C PRO A 249 -30.61 -4.51 4.19
N PHE A 250 -30.66 -5.71 4.77
CA PHE A 250 -31.91 -6.40 5.12
C PHE A 250 -32.55 -5.95 6.44
N ARG A 251 -31.98 -4.98 7.17
CA ARG A 251 -32.62 -4.47 8.40
C ARG A 251 -33.91 -3.73 8.05
N LYS A 252 -34.98 -4.01 8.78
CA LYS A 252 -36.33 -3.46 8.56
C LYS A 252 -36.48 -1.97 8.94
N SER A 253 -35.41 -1.27 9.33
CA SER A 253 -35.50 0.14 9.70
C SER A 253 -35.57 1.04 8.48
N ALA A 254 -36.39 2.09 8.56
CA ALA A 254 -36.54 3.09 7.50
C ALA A 254 -35.19 3.73 7.14
N LYS A 255 -34.45 4.18 8.15
CA LYS A 255 -33.04 4.57 8.01
C LYS A 255 -32.14 3.46 8.55
N LEU A 256 -31.19 2.99 7.74
CA LEU A 256 -30.19 2.03 8.16
C LEU A 256 -29.08 2.74 8.93
N VAL A 257 -29.01 2.53 10.24
CA VAL A 257 -27.89 2.99 11.07
C VAL A 257 -27.03 1.79 11.39
N THR A 258 -25.73 1.91 11.13
CA THR A 258 -24.73 0.86 11.35
C THR A 258 -23.88 1.23 12.57
N GLY A 259 -23.25 0.23 13.20
CA GLY A 259 -22.39 0.46 14.35
C GLY A 259 -21.07 1.17 14.02
N ILE A 260 -20.64 1.15 12.77
CA ILE A 260 -19.53 1.98 12.26
C ILE A 260 -19.77 2.28 10.78
N ASP A 261 -19.69 3.56 10.40
CA ASP A 261 -19.97 4.01 9.03
C ASP A 261 -19.01 5.12 8.57
N MET A 262 -19.06 5.44 7.27
CA MET A 262 -18.34 6.59 6.70
C MET A 262 -19.31 7.77 6.53
N PRO A 263 -19.08 8.94 7.16
CA PRO A 263 -19.99 10.09 7.08
C PRO A 263 -20.25 10.59 5.64
N GLN A 264 -19.23 10.52 4.79
CA GLN A 264 -19.27 10.93 3.38
C GLN A 264 -19.90 9.89 2.44
N SER A 265 -20.08 8.65 2.89
CA SER A 265 -20.64 7.57 2.07
C SER A 265 -21.37 6.53 2.93
N PRO A 266 -22.42 6.92 3.68
CA PRO A 266 -23.04 6.01 4.62
C PRO A 266 -23.70 4.81 3.92
N ILE A 267 -23.73 3.64 4.56
CA ILE A 267 -24.33 2.43 3.98
C ILE A 267 -25.81 2.60 3.65
N ASN A 268 -26.53 3.43 4.42
CA ASN A 268 -27.90 3.79 4.08
C ASN A 268 -28.02 4.44 2.69
N ALA A 269 -27.10 5.35 2.35
CA ALA A 269 -27.10 6.01 1.04
C ALA A 269 -26.74 5.01 -0.08
N LEU A 270 -25.89 4.01 0.19
CA LEU A 270 -25.67 2.93 -0.77
C LEU A 270 -26.96 2.12 -1.01
N ARG A 271 -27.70 1.80 0.05
CA ARG A 271 -28.99 1.09 -0.05
C ARG A 271 -30.01 1.90 -0.86
N GLU A 272 -30.22 3.16 -0.52
CA GLU A 272 -31.17 4.04 -1.21
C GLU A 272 -30.79 4.24 -2.68
N ARG A 273 -29.51 4.46 -2.98
CA ARG A 273 -29.04 4.57 -4.38
C ARG A 273 -29.25 3.27 -5.16
N MET A 274 -29.09 2.13 -4.51
CA MET A 274 -29.31 0.83 -5.15
C MET A 274 -30.80 0.62 -5.45
N GLU A 275 -31.68 0.83 -4.48
CA GLU A 275 -33.14 0.74 -4.65
C GLU A 275 -33.61 1.65 -5.79
N ALA A 276 -33.23 2.93 -5.75
CA ALA A 276 -33.59 3.90 -6.79
C ALA A 276 -33.00 3.56 -8.17
N ALA A 277 -31.86 2.87 -8.24
CA ALA A 277 -31.33 2.38 -9.51
C ALA A 277 -32.16 1.22 -10.05
N LEU A 278 -32.49 0.24 -9.20
CA LEU A 278 -33.26 -0.94 -9.59
C LEU A 278 -34.68 -0.62 -10.05
N GLU A 279 -35.31 0.39 -9.43
CA GLU A 279 -36.62 0.92 -9.81
C GLU A 279 -36.60 1.58 -11.19
N ARG A 280 -35.51 2.27 -11.54
CA ARG A 280 -35.35 2.92 -12.87
C ARG A 280 -35.08 1.92 -13.99
N MET A 281 -34.59 0.73 -13.68
CA MET A 281 -34.30 -0.29 -14.69
C MET A 281 -35.58 -0.94 -15.20
N LEU A 282 -35.67 -1.08 -16.53
CA LEU A 282 -36.86 -1.59 -17.21
C LEU A 282 -37.31 -2.96 -16.65
N ALA A 283 -38.61 -3.09 -16.39
CA ALA A 283 -39.19 -4.35 -15.94
C ALA A 283 -39.12 -5.42 -17.04
N GLY A 284 -38.71 -6.64 -16.70
CA GLY A 284 -38.61 -7.77 -17.62
C GLY A 284 -37.38 -7.78 -18.54
N ALA A 285 -36.56 -6.72 -18.53
CA ALA A 285 -35.26 -6.72 -19.18
C ALA A 285 -34.17 -7.29 -18.25
N PRO A 286 -33.06 -7.83 -18.80
CA PRO A 286 -31.91 -8.22 -17.99
C PRO A 286 -31.38 -7.03 -17.20
N LYS A 287 -31.02 -7.23 -15.93
CA LYS A 287 -30.49 -6.19 -15.04
C LYS A 287 -29.13 -6.61 -14.50
N TRP A 288 -28.15 -5.74 -14.62
CA TRP A 288 -26.78 -5.98 -14.13
C TRP A 288 -26.38 -4.90 -13.13
N VAL A 289 -25.60 -5.30 -12.13
CA VAL A 289 -25.00 -4.37 -11.18
C VAL A 289 -23.48 -4.49 -11.27
N VAL A 290 -22.80 -3.36 -11.39
CA VAL A 290 -21.34 -3.27 -11.31
C VAL A 290 -20.96 -2.45 -10.08
N ILE A 291 -20.17 -3.01 -9.18
CA ILE A 291 -19.70 -2.32 -7.98
C ILE A 291 -18.17 -2.22 -8.03
N GLY A 292 -17.64 -0.99 -8.05
CA GLY A 292 -16.21 -0.70 -8.10
C GLY A 292 -15.75 0.20 -6.95
N CYS A 293 -14.56 0.76 -7.11
CA CYS A 293 -14.07 1.81 -6.21
C CYS A 293 -13.43 2.98 -6.94
N ASP A 294 -13.34 4.11 -6.23
CA ASP A 294 -12.81 5.38 -6.74
C ASP A 294 -11.33 5.32 -7.14
N GLN A 295 -10.62 4.25 -6.74
CA GLN A 295 -9.18 4.04 -6.99
C GLN A 295 -8.92 2.94 -8.01
N GLY A 296 -9.97 2.31 -8.56
CA GLY A 296 -9.87 1.31 -9.63
C GLY A 296 -10.40 1.84 -10.96
N ALA A 297 -10.71 0.94 -11.89
CA ALA A 297 -11.38 1.27 -13.14
C ALA A 297 -12.66 2.09 -12.90
N ASN A 298 -12.89 3.10 -13.73
CA ASN A 298 -14.00 4.03 -13.56
C ASN A 298 -15.34 3.39 -13.94
N VAL A 299 -15.99 2.72 -12.98
CA VAL A 299 -17.24 2.00 -13.20
C VAL A 299 -18.42 2.88 -13.60
N ALA A 300 -18.39 4.17 -13.30
CA ALA A 300 -19.47 5.07 -13.70
C ALA A 300 -19.61 5.16 -15.23
N ARG A 301 -18.54 4.90 -15.99
CA ARG A 301 -18.55 4.85 -17.46
C ARG A 301 -19.29 3.64 -18.03
N LEU A 302 -19.45 2.58 -17.23
CA LEU A 302 -20.16 1.36 -17.61
C LEU A 302 -21.68 1.48 -17.39
N GLY A 303 -22.17 2.63 -16.88
CA GLY A 303 -23.59 2.86 -16.69
C GLY A 303 -24.36 2.79 -18.01
N ALA A 304 -25.39 1.95 -18.03
CA ALA A 304 -26.26 1.74 -19.20
C ALA A 304 -27.70 1.53 -18.71
N PRO A 305 -28.72 1.58 -19.58
CA PRO A 305 -30.12 1.35 -19.18
C PRO A 305 -30.35 0.01 -18.43
N ASP A 306 -29.53 -1.00 -18.73
CA ASP A 306 -29.54 -2.32 -18.12
C ASP A 306 -28.38 -2.56 -17.11
N VAL A 307 -27.54 -1.55 -16.85
CA VAL A 307 -26.38 -1.65 -15.94
C VAL A 307 -26.39 -0.52 -14.91
N ALA A 308 -26.61 -0.88 -13.65
CA ALA A 308 -26.45 0.03 -12.52
C ALA A 308 -25.01 -0.05 -11.97
N ALA A 309 -24.24 1.03 -12.13
CA ALA A 309 -22.87 1.11 -11.66
C ALA A 309 -22.74 1.91 -10.35
N PHE A 310 -22.00 1.38 -9.38
CA PHE A 310 -21.75 2.01 -8.07
C PHE A 310 -20.26 2.09 -7.79
N SER A 311 -19.73 3.30 -7.60
CA SER A 311 -18.38 3.51 -7.07
C SER A 311 -18.44 3.73 -5.56
N LEU A 312 -17.59 3.00 -4.84
CA LEU A 312 -17.35 3.15 -3.41
C LEU A 312 -15.99 3.80 -3.17
N ILE A 313 -15.73 4.31 -1.96
CA ILE A 313 -14.39 4.80 -1.60
C ILE A 313 -13.33 3.71 -1.81
N CYS A 314 -13.64 2.51 -1.35
CA CYS A 314 -12.86 1.29 -1.55
C CYS A 314 -13.82 0.12 -1.72
N THR A 315 -13.50 -0.86 -2.56
CA THR A 315 -14.34 -2.07 -2.69
C THR A 315 -14.42 -2.83 -1.37
N GLY A 316 -13.40 -2.73 -0.51
CA GLY A 316 -13.43 -3.32 0.84
C GLY A 316 -14.50 -2.76 1.77
N MET A 317 -15.10 -1.61 1.42
CA MET A 317 -16.27 -1.06 2.09
C MET A 317 -17.56 -1.83 1.80
N LEU A 318 -17.63 -2.59 0.70
CA LEU A 318 -18.81 -3.34 0.30
C LEU A 318 -19.12 -4.46 1.32
N PRO A 319 -20.25 -4.39 2.04
CA PRO A 319 -20.73 -5.54 2.80
C PRO A 319 -21.22 -6.60 1.79
N PRO A 320 -20.77 -7.87 1.87
CA PRO A 320 -21.15 -8.89 0.88
C PRO A 320 -22.66 -9.13 0.76
N SER A 321 -23.44 -8.82 1.81
CA SER A 321 -24.89 -8.89 1.78
C SER A 321 -25.54 -7.96 0.75
N PHE A 322 -24.86 -6.92 0.27
CA PHE A 322 -25.38 -6.08 -0.82
C PHE A 322 -25.45 -6.81 -2.16
N ILE A 323 -24.61 -7.82 -2.38
CA ILE A 323 -24.70 -8.67 -3.58
C ILE A 323 -25.98 -9.51 -3.52
N GLU A 324 -26.24 -10.12 -2.37
CA GLU A 324 -27.47 -10.85 -2.14
C GLU A 324 -28.70 -9.94 -2.25
N TYR A 325 -28.59 -8.71 -1.72
CA TYR A 325 -29.65 -7.70 -1.80
C TYR A 325 -30.00 -7.35 -3.24
N ALA A 326 -28.99 -7.04 -4.06
CA ALA A 326 -29.17 -6.76 -5.48
C ALA A 326 -29.84 -7.92 -6.22
N LEU A 327 -29.36 -9.16 -6.01
CA LEU A 327 -29.91 -10.35 -6.67
C LEU A 327 -31.37 -10.60 -6.25
N ARG A 328 -31.72 -10.41 -4.97
CA ARG A 328 -33.11 -10.50 -4.47
C ARG A 328 -33.99 -9.36 -5.00
N GLY A 329 -33.39 -8.21 -5.32
CA GLY A 329 -34.03 -7.09 -6.00
C GLY A 329 -34.27 -7.31 -7.50
N GLY A 330 -33.98 -8.50 -8.04
CA GLY A 330 -34.27 -8.85 -9.43
C GLY A 330 -33.12 -8.59 -10.40
N VAL A 331 -31.89 -8.39 -9.91
CA VAL A 331 -30.68 -8.26 -10.75
C VAL A 331 -30.21 -9.62 -11.23
N ASP A 332 -30.00 -9.83 -12.53
CA ASP A 332 -29.54 -11.09 -13.13
C ASP A 332 -28.09 -11.43 -12.80
N GLY A 333 -27.21 -10.43 -12.65
CA GLY A 333 -25.85 -10.67 -12.21
C GLY A 333 -25.16 -9.45 -11.60
N VAL A 334 -24.21 -9.73 -10.72
CA VAL A 334 -23.40 -8.72 -10.04
C VAL A 334 -21.93 -8.92 -10.37
N LEU A 335 -21.31 -7.89 -10.94
CA LEU A 335 -19.87 -7.81 -11.15
C LEU A 335 -19.25 -6.91 -10.07
N VAL A 336 -18.28 -7.43 -9.33
CA VAL A 336 -17.51 -6.65 -8.36
C VAL A 336 -16.11 -6.42 -8.91
N THR A 337 -15.66 -5.17 -8.84
CA THR A 337 -14.31 -4.76 -9.24
C THR A 337 -13.65 -3.85 -8.21
N GLY A 338 -12.36 -3.60 -8.39
CA GLY A 338 -11.52 -2.76 -7.57
C GLY A 338 -10.10 -2.75 -8.14
N CYS A 339 -9.17 -2.10 -7.45
CA CYS A 339 -7.76 -2.06 -7.84
C CYS A 339 -7.18 -3.47 -8.10
N SER A 340 -6.13 -3.55 -8.90
CA SER A 340 -5.41 -4.78 -9.19
C SER A 340 -4.81 -5.44 -7.94
N GLU A 341 -4.54 -6.74 -8.04
CA GLU A 341 -3.92 -7.51 -6.97
C GLU A 341 -2.50 -6.98 -6.68
N GLY A 342 -2.23 -6.62 -5.42
CA GLY A 342 -0.99 -5.95 -5.01
C GLY A 342 -0.94 -4.44 -5.27
N GLY A 343 -1.85 -3.91 -6.09
CA GLY A 343 -1.94 -2.48 -6.44
C GLY A 343 -2.90 -1.65 -5.58
N CYS A 344 -3.60 -2.28 -4.61
CA CYS A 344 -4.69 -1.62 -3.90
C CYS A 344 -4.28 -0.34 -3.17
N ALA A 345 -4.94 0.77 -3.50
CA ALA A 345 -4.70 2.08 -2.90
C ALA A 345 -4.88 2.09 -1.37
N PHE A 346 -5.77 1.25 -0.84
CA PHE A 346 -5.99 1.07 0.60
C PHE A 346 -5.40 -0.24 1.15
N ARG A 347 -4.37 -0.76 0.48
CA ARG A 347 -3.58 -1.96 0.83
C ARG A 347 -4.34 -3.27 0.72
N LEU A 348 -5.31 -3.50 1.60
CA LEU A 348 -5.96 -4.80 1.76
C LEU A 348 -7.43 -4.80 1.31
N GLY A 349 -7.98 -3.65 0.88
CA GLY A 349 -9.39 -3.53 0.51
C GLY A 349 -9.84 -4.51 -0.57
N GLN A 350 -9.11 -4.63 -1.67
CA GLN A 350 -9.41 -5.62 -2.73
C GLN A 350 -9.29 -7.05 -2.20
N ARG A 351 -8.21 -7.37 -1.47
CA ARG A 351 -7.96 -8.70 -0.93
C ARG A 351 -9.06 -9.14 0.03
N TRP A 352 -9.47 -8.28 0.97
CA TRP A 352 -10.55 -8.58 1.90
C TRP A 352 -11.89 -8.74 1.19
N THR A 353 -12.17 -7.91 0.18
CA THR A 353 -13.36 -8.13 -0.66
C THR A 353 -13.32 -9.52 -1.26
N ARG A 354 -12.23 -9.88 -1.94
CA ARG A 354 -12.05 -11.20 -2.55
C ARG A 354 -12.23 -12.33 -1.53
N GLU A 355 -11.57 -12.26 -0.38
CA GLU A 355 -11.68 -13.26 0.69
C GLU A 355 -13.11 -13.40 1.21
N ARG A 356 -13.82 -12.28 1.44
CA ARG A 356 -15.22 -12.28 1.86
C ARG A 356 -16.14 -12.89 0.79
N LEU A 357 -15.92 -12.57 -0.48
CA LEU A 357 -16.69 -13.17 -1.58
C LEU A 357 -16.41 -14.67 -1.72
N LEU A 358 -15.18 -15.11 -1.50
CA LEU A 358 -14.82 -16.54 -1.58
C LEU A 358 -15.17 -17.35 -0.32
N GLY A 359 -15.62 -16.73 0.76
CA GLY A 359 -15.92 -17.44 2.01
C GLY A 359 -14.71 -17.62 2.94
N ALA A 360 -13.56 -17.02 2.63
CA ALA A 360 -12.34 -17.12 3.41
C ALA A 360 -12.24 -16.08 4.55
N ARG A 361 -13.16 -15.10 4.60
CA ARG A 361 -13.17 -14.02 5.61
C ARG A 361 -14.58 -13.60 5.98
N GLU A 362 -14.82 -13.30 7.26
CA GLU A 362 -16.05 -12.72 7.77
C GLU A 362 -16.15 -11.20 7.56
N PRO A 363 -17.36 -10.63 7.36
CA PRO A 363 -18.56 -11.33 6.91
C PRO A 363 -18.34 -11.89 5.51
N HIS A 364 -18.77 -13.13 5.24
CA HIS A 364 -18.64 -13.72 3.91
C HIS A 364 -19.94 -13.64 3.10
N LEU A 365 -19.82 -13.78 1.77
CA LEU A 365 -20.98 -13.96 0.90
C LEU A 365 -21.62 -15.33 1.16
N ARG A 366 -22.89 -15.33 1.56
CA ARG A 366 -23.64 -16.54 1.92
C ARG A 366 -23.61 -17.60 0.81
N ALA A 367 -23.55 -18.87 1.21
CA ALA A 367 -23.58 -20.00 0.29
C ALA A 367 -24.86 -20.09 -0.55
N SER A 368 -25.97 -19.51 -0.09
CA SER A 368 -27.25 -19.44 -0.82
C SER A 368 -27.21 -18.52 -2.04
N VAL A 369 -26.15 -17.72 -2.21
CA VAL A 369 -26.00 -16.83 -3.36
C VAL A 369 -25.51 -17.63 -4.58
N PRO A 370 -26.25 -17.62 -5.71
CA PRO A 370 -25.86 -18.31 -6.93
C PRO A 370 -24.54 -17.76 -7.48
N ARG A 371 -23.47 -18.57 -7.44
CA ARG A 371 -22.10 -18.15 -7.76
C ARG A 371 -21.93 -17.85 -9.25
N GLU A 372 -22.69 -18.51 -10.10
CA GLU A 372 -22.77 -18.27 -11.54
C GLU A 372 -23.28 -16.86 -11.90
N ARG A 373 -24.01 -16.21 -10.99
CA ARG A 373 -24.53 -14.84 -11.14
C ARG A 373 -23.61 -13.77 -10.54
N VAL A 374 -22.50 -14.17 -9.93
CA VAL A 374 -21.53 -13.24 -9.32
C VAL A 374 -20.17 -13.40 -9.98
N ALA A 375 -19.56 -12.32 -10.42
CA ALA A 375 -18.21 -12.32 -10.97
C ALA A 375 -17.35 -11.27 -10.28
N THR A 376 -16.04 -11.48 -10.30
CA THR A 376 -15.05 -10.52 -9.85
C THR A 376 -14.02 -10.30 -10.95
N VAL A 377 -13.62 -9.06 -11.15
CA VAL A 377 -12.47 -8.67 -11.98
C VAL A 377 -11.70 -7.60 -11.23
N TRP A 378 -10.38 -7.57 -11.32
CA TRP A 378 -9.56 -6.58 -10.61
C TRP A 378 -8.82 -5.76 -11.65
N ALA A 379 -9.14 -4.48 -11.74
CA ALA A 379 -8.75 -3.58 -12.82
C ALA A 379 -8.47 -2.18 -12.25
N ASP A 380 -7.30 -1.64 -12.56
CA ASP A 380 -6.87 -0.30 -12.18
C ASP A 380 -7.46 0.78 -13.10
N VAL A 381 -7.17 2.04 -12.78
CA VAL A 381 -7.57 3.19 -13.59
C VAL A 381 -7.03 3.04 -15.02
N GLY A 382 -7.91 3.18 -16.02
CA GLY A 382 -7.55 3.00 -17.43
C GLY A 382 -7.78 1.60 -17.98
N GLU A 383 -8.16 0.64 -17.13
CA GLU A 383 -8.47 -0.74 -17.52
C GLU A 383 -9.99 -1.00 -17.64
N GLU A 384 -10.79 0.02 -17.98
CA GLU A 384 -12.25 -0.11 -18.09
C GLU A 384 -12.67 -1.19 -19.09
N ALA A 385 -11.93 -1.35 -20.20
CA ALA A 385 -12.17 -2.40 -21.18
C ALA A 385 -12.09 -3.82 -20.59
N THR A 386 -11.23 -4.04 -19.59
CA THR A 386 -11.13 -5.32 -18.87
C THR A 386 -12.41 -5.58 -18.05
N VAL A 387 -12.99 -4.53 -17.45
CA VAL A 387 -14.25 -4.62 -16.71
C VAL A 387 -15.42 -4.89 -17.66
N GLU A 388 -15.47 -4.20 -18.81
CA GLU A 388 -16.49 -4.41 -19.84
C GLU A 388 -16.45 -5.84 -20.39
N ALA A 389 -15.26 -6.36 -20.70
CA ALA A 389 -15.08 -7.74 -21.14
C ALA A 389 -15.56 -8.75 -20.08
N ALA A 390 -15.26 -8.51 -18.81
CA ALA A 390 -15.74 -9.34 -17.71
C ALA A 390 -17.26 -9.29 -17.53
N LEU A 391 -17.88 -8.12 -17.73
CA LEU A 391 -19.34 -7.95 -17.71
C LEU A 391 -19.98 -8.70 -18.88
N ALA A 392 -19.41 -8.61 -20.08
CA ALA A 392 -19.89 -9.38 -21.24
C ALA A 392 -19.78 -10.90 -21.02
N ALA A 393 -18.69 -11.37 -20.42
CA ALA A 393 -18.53 -12.77 -20.06
C ALA A 393 -19.56 -13.22 -19.00
N LEU A 394 -19.84 -12.38 -18.00
CA LEU A 394 -20.89 -12.64 -17.01
C LEU A 394 -22.27 -12.74 -17.66
N ARG A 395 -22.59 -11.82 -18.59
CA ARG A 395 -23.85 -11.84 -19.37
C ARG A 395 -24.03 -13.17 -20.09
N LEU A 396 -23.01 -13.64 -20.81
CA LEU A 396 -23.04 -14.92 -21.52
C LEU A 396 -23.24 -16.10 -20.56
N ARG A 397 -22.52 -16.10 -19.42
CA ARG A 397 -22.60 -17.17 -18.42
C ARG A 397 -24.00 -17.30 -17.81
N VAL A 398 -24.64 -16.18 -17.50
CA VAL A 398 -25.98 -16.17 -16.89
C VAL A 398 -27.06 -16.45 -17.94
N SER A 399 -26.96 -15.92 -19.16
CA SER A 399 -27.90 -16.23 -20.25
C SER A 399 -27.85 -17.69 -20.70
N GLY A 400 -26.71 -18.36 -20.53
CA GLY A 400 -26.56 -19.81 -20.76
C GLY A 400 -27.04 -20.68 -19.59
N ALA A 401 -27.31 -20.09 -18.42
CA ALA A 401 -27.87 -20.78 -17.26
C ALA A 401 -29.40 -20.66 -17.30
N THR A 402 -30.10 -21.81 -17.36
CA THR A 402 -31.57 -21.85 -17.30
C THR A 402 -32.06 -21.14 -16.02
N PRO A 403 -33.04 -20.23 -16.08
CA PRO A 403 -33.46 -19.48 -14.90
C PRO A 403 -34.03 -20.41 -13.82
N PRO A 404 -33.84 -20.11 -12.52
CA PRO A 404 -34.53 -20.84 -11.47
C PRO A 404 -36.04 -20.61 -11.64
N THR A 405 -36.77 -21.70 -11.82
CA THR A 405 -38.22 -21.71 -11.79
C THR A 405 -38.65 -21.08 -10.46
N HIS A 406 -39.49 -20.05 -10.52
CA HIS A 406 -40.15 -19.47 -9.35
C HIS A 406 -40.99 -20.55 -8.65
N ALA A 407 -40.37 -21.35 -7.79
CA ALA A 407 -41.09 -22.17 -6.83
C ALA A 407 -41.63 -21.23 -5.75
N ARG A 408 -42.93 -20.96 -5.84
CA ARG A 408 -43.71 -20.34 -4.76
C ARG A 408 -43.44 -21.11 -3.48
N LEU A 409 -42.66 -20.52 -2.56
CA LEU A 409 -42.63 -20.95 -1.17
C LEU A 409 -44.00 -20.62 -0.57
N ARG A 410 -44.90 -21.62 -0.59
CA ARG A 410 -46.05 -21.65 0.30
C ARG A 410 -45.50 -21.87 1.70
N TYR A 411 -45.78 -20.92 2.59
CA TYR A 411 -45.69 -21.14 4.03
C TYR A 411 -46.67 -22.25 4.42
N GLY A 412 -46.15 -23.25 5.13
CA GLY A 412 -46.87 -24.24 5.92
C GLY A 412 -46.12 -24.40 7.23
#